data_AF-A0A2N1P228-F1
#
_entry.id   AF-A0A2N1P228-F1
#
_cell.length_a   1.000
_cell.length_b   1.000
_cell.length_c   1.000
_cell.angle_alpha   90.00
_cell.angle_beta   90.00
_cell.angle_gamma   90.00
#
_symmetry.space_group_name_H-M   'P 1'
#
loop_
_entity.id
_entity.type
_entity.pdbx_description
1 polymer ?
#
loop_
_entity_poly.entity_id
_entity_poly.type
_entity_poly.pdbx_seq_one_letter_code
_entity_poly.pdbx_strand_id
1 'polypeptide(L)'
;MVPTPGNYATDPKASCVDPLPAGNYPLPRCVSNLITAMTLKDTDSFDLKRLDKFKRLNTATSFLDASTIYGNSEADLQLLRDYGNRGKMKLATYPTPDGQLGYPRTDEDGNLIIGIKATTKNVFTDTFTTIFLREHNRLCDELYEVNKD
;
A
#
# COMPACT_ATOMS: atom_id res chain seq x y z
N MET A 1 40.18 2.50 0.39
CA MET A 1 39.14 3.16 -0.43
C MET A 1 38.06 2.14 -0.69
N VAL A 2 36.90 2.28 -0.05
CA VAL A 2 35.76 1.36 -0.25
C VAL A 2 35.08 1.76 -1.56
N PRO A 3 34.88 0.84 -2.52
CA PRO A 3 34.19 1.15 -3.76
C PRO A 3 32.77 1.61 -3.47
N THR A 4 32.37 2.75 -4.04
CA THR A 4 31.03 3.31 -3.90
C THR A 4 29.97 2.38 -4.53
N PRO A 5 28.76 2.32 -3.95
CA PRO A 5 27.67 1.48 -4.44
C PRO A 5 27.05 2.13 -5.69
N GLY A 6 27.59 1.78 -6.85
CA GLY A 6 27.08 2.24 -8.14
C GLY A 6 27.26 1.25 -9.29
N ASN A 7 27.92 0.11 -9.04
CA ASN A 7 28.11 -0.92 -10.04
C ASN A 7 27.51 -2.23 -9.52
N TYR A 8 26.18 -2.31 -9.57
CA TYR A 8 25.47 -3.57 -9.40
C TYR A 8 25.78 -4.42 -10.63
N ALA A 9 26.92 -5.10 -10.59
CA ALA A 9 27.16 -6.24 -11.45
C ALA A 9 25.94 -7.16 -11.28
N THR A 10 25.38 -7.58 -12.40
CA THR A 10 24.32 -8.57 -12.47
C THR A 10 24.84 -9.90 -11.95
N ASP A 11 24.98 -10.03 -10.63
CA ASP A 11 25.17 -11.31 -9.98
C ASP A 11 23.79 -11.89 -9.69
N PRO A 12 23.39 -12.99 -10.38
CA PRO A 12 22.09 -13.61 -10.17
C PRO A 12 22.01 -14.36 -8.83
N LYS A 13 23.06 -14.36 -7.99
CA LYS A 13 23.20 -15.27 -6.84
C LYS A 13 23.64 -14.59 -5.53
N ALA A 14 23.20 -13.38 -5.24
CA ALA A 14 23.23 -12.90 -3.85
C ALA A 14 22.15 -13.65 -3.03
N SER A 15 22.53 -14.77 -2.43
CA SER A 15 21.68 -15.54 -1.50
C SER A 15 21.94 -15.07 -0.08
N CYS A 16 20.89 -14.88 0.72
CA CYS A 16 20.91 -14.33 2.09
C CYS A 16 21.64 -15.18 3.16
N VAL A 17 22.56 -16.05 2.77
CA VAL A 17 23.16 -17.08 3.62
C VAL A 17 24.65 -16.82 3.87
N ASP A 18 25.24 -15.80 3.26
CA ASP A 18 26.67 -15.53 3.40
C ASP A 18 27.01 -14.93 4.78
N PRO A 19 27.98 -15.50 5.52
CA PRO A 19 28.38 -14.99 6.83
C PRO A 19 29.15 -13.66 6.71
N LEU A 20 28.72 -12.65 7.46
CA LEU A 20 29.37 -11.33 7.50
C LEU A 20 30.64 -11.35 8.37
N PRO A 21 31.72 -10.65 7.96
CA PRO A 21 32.90 -10.42 8.81
C PRO A 21 32.53 -9.64 10.08
N ALA A 22 33.08 -10.06 11.22
CA ALA A 22 32.83 -9.40 12.50
C ALA A 22 33.38 -7.95 12.50
N GLY A 23 32.57 -6.99 12.95
CA GLY A 23 33.02 -5.61 13.22
C GLY A 23 32.31 -4.50 12.44
N ASN A 24 31.53 -4.83 11.40
CA ASN A 24 30.62 -3.87 10.81
C ASN A 24 29.26 -3.94 11.52
N TYR A 25 28.75 -2.78 11.94
CA TYR A 25 27.36 -2.54 12.35
C TYR A 25 26.39 -3.40 11.54
N PRO A 26 25.23 -3.84 12.09
CA PRO A 26 24.34 -4.77 11.41
C PRO A 26 23.81 -4.15 10.12
N LEU A 27 24.55 -4.31 9.03
CA LEU A 27 24.09 -4.10 7.69
C LEU A 27 23.06 -5.20 7.43
N PRO A 28 21.95 -4.90 6.75
CA PRO A 28 21.05 -5.96 6.29
C PRO A 28 21.87 -6.99 5.51
N ARG A 29 21.80 -8.27 5.92
CA ARG A 29 22.61 -9.37 5.35
C ARG A 29 22.39 -9.55 3.84
N CYS A 30 21.30 -8.98 3.32
CA CYS A 30 20.95 -8.87 1.92
C CYS A 30 19.85 -7.81 1.78
N VAL A 31 19.86 -7.07 0.68
CA VAL A 31 18.73 -6.21 0.26
C VAL A 31 17.89 -7.02 -0.72
N SER A 32 16.56 -7.05 -0.52
CA SER A 32 15.63 -7.80 -1.38
C SER A 32 15.87 -7.51 -2.87
N ASN A 33 15.92 -8.57 -3.67
CA ASN A 33 16.15 -8.55 -5.12
C ASN A 33 14.86 -8.47 -5.95
N LEU A 34 13.73 -8.09 -5.33
CA LEU A 34 12.47 -7.88 -6.05
C LEU A 34 12.55 -6.59 -6.85
N ILE A 35 12.86 -6.70 -8.15
CA ILE A 35 12.86 -5.57 -9.08
C ILE A 35 11.40 -5.24 -9.43
N THR A 36 10.81 -4.29 -8.71
CA THR A 36 9.42 -3.88 -8.92
C THR A 36 9.24 -3.09 -10.22
N ALA A 37 10.21 -2.24 -10.58
CA ALA A 37 10.18 -1.46 -11.82
C ALA A 37 11.58 -1.26 -12.39
N MET A 38 11.72 -1.30 -13.72
CA MET A 38 12.89 -0.80 -14.45
C MET A 38 12.44 0.37 -15.32
N THR A 39 13.07 1.53 -15.15
CA THR A 39 12.89 2.67 -16.05
C THR A 39 13.63 2.41 -17.35
N LEU A 40 12.93 2.56 -18.48
CA LEU A 40 13.53 2.45 -19.80
C LEU A 40 14.55 3.58 -20.01
N LYS A 41 15.62 3.27 -20.75
CA LYS A 41 16.52 4.28 -21.30
C LYS A 41 16.05 4.64 -22.69
N ASP A 42 16.29 5.87 -23.13
CA ASP A 42 15.85 6.36 -24.46
C ASP A 42 16.35 5.48 -25.62
N THR A 43 17.51 4.84 -25.47
CA THR A 43 18.09 3.89 -26.45
C THR A 43 17.32 2.58 -26.58
N ASP A 44 16.54 2.20 -25.57
CA ASP A 44 15.86 0.91 -25.49
C ASP A 44 14.39 1.00 -25.94
N SER A 45 13.95 2.20 -26.35
CA SER A 45 12.56 2.54 -26.70
C SER A 45 11.99 1.78 -27.91
N PHE A 46 12.84 1.21 -28.76
CA PHE A 46 12.44 0.41 -29.94
C PHE A 46 12.70 -1.09 -29.80
N ASP A 47 13.25 -1.56 -28.66
CA ASP A 47 13.42 -2.99 -28.41
C ASP A 47 12.14 -3.58 -27.81
N LEU A 48 11.22 -4.00 -28.70
CA LEU A 48 9.93 -4.59 -28.34
C LEU A 48 10.05 -5.80 -27.40
N LYS A 49 11.08 -6.64 -27.57
CA LYS A 49 11.29 -7.82 -26.72
C LYS A 49 11.63 -7.43 -25.28
N ARG A 50 12.38 -6.35 -25.13
CA ARG A 50 12.76 -5.79 -23.83
C ARG A 50 11.60 -5.05 -23.19
N LEU A 51 10.83 -4.29 -23.98
CA LEU A 51 9.62 -3.61 -23.52
C LEU A 51 8.58 -4.58 -22.97
N ASP A 52 8.29 -5.66 -23.70
CA ASP A 52 7.33 -6.68 -23.24
C ASP A 52 7.82 -7.41 -21.99
N LYS A 53 9.13 -7.64 -21.87
CA LYS A 53 9.73 -8.29 -20.70
C LYS A 53 9.62 -7.42 -19.43
N PHE A 54 9.71 -6.10 -19.55
CA PHE A 54 9.73 -5.18 -18.42
C PHE A 54 8.43 -4.37 -18.25
N LYS A 55 7.43 -4.58 -19.09
CA LYS A 55 6.08 -4.03 -18.93
C LYS A 55 5.49 -4.50 -17.60
N ARG A 56 5.09 -3.56 -16.76
CA ARG A 56 4.40 -3.81 -15.49
C ARG A 56 2.95 -3.36 -15.60
N LEU A 57 2.09 -4.02 -14.82
CA LEU A 57 0.68 -3.66 -14.71
C LEU A 57 0.53 -2.68 -13.55
N ASN A 58 -0.19 -1.58 -13.80
CA ASN A 58 -0.66 -0.74 -12.70
C ASN A 58 -1.87 -1.43 -12.07
N THR A 59 -1.75 -1.82 -10.81
CA THR A 59 -2.85 -2.43 -10.05
C THR A 59 -3.80 -1.39 -9.46
N ALA A 60 -3.41 -0.11 -9.45
CA ALA A 60 -4.23 1.01 -9.01
C ALA A 60 -4.97 1.65 -10.20
N THR A 61 -6.08 2.33 -9.93
CA THR A 61 -6.67 3.22 -10.93
C THR A 61 -5.70 4.35 -11.27
N SER A 62 -5.72 4.82 -12.53
CA SER A 62 -4.91 5.96 -12.97
C SER A 62 -5.49 7.32 -12.56
N PHE A 63 -6.66 7.32 -11.94
CA PHE A 63 -7.43 8.52 -11.60
C PHE A 63 -7.25 8.90 -10.13
N LEU A 64 -7.55 10.15 -9.80
CA LEU A 64 -7.63 10.64 -8.43
C LEU A 64 -9.06 10.42 -7.89
N ASP A 65 -9.40 9.16 -7.66
CA ASP A 65 -10.75 8.70 -7.25
C ASP A 65 -10.78 8.15 -5.81
N ALA A 66 -9.69 8.34 -5.05
CA ALA A 66 -9.50 7.76 -3.73
C ALA A 66 -9.62 6.21 -3.71
N SER A 67 -9.24 5.55 -4.79
CA SER A 67 -9.13 4.08 -4.88
C SER A 67 -8.27 3.45 -3.79
N THR A 68 -7.34 4.20 -3.18
CA THR A 68 -6.59 3.76 -2.00
C THR A 68 -7.49 3.42 -0.81
N ILE A 69 -8.60 4.15 -0.67
CA ILE A 69 -9.60 3.98 0.39
C ILE A 69 -10.70 3.02 -0.03
N TYR A 70 -11.23 3.18 -1.25
CA TYR A 70 -12.39 2.42 -1.72
C TYR A 70 -12.02 1.07 -2.37
N GLY A 71 -10.79 0.89 -2.82
CA GLY A 71 -10.35 -0.29 -3.55
C GLY A 71 -10.55 -0.17 -5.06
N ASN A 72 -9.96 -1.12 -5.80
CA ASN A 72 -10.06 -1.18 -7.27
C ASN A 72 -10.98 -2.30 -7.77
N SER A 73 -11.46 -3.16 -6.86
CA SER A 73 -12.33 -4.29 -7.18
C SER A 73 -13.62 -4.22 -6.37
N GLU A 74 -14.69 -4.79 -6.91
CA GLU A 74 -15.98 -4.86 -6.21
C GLU A 74 -15.89 -5.72 -4.94
N ALA A 75 -15.05 -6.75 -4.95
CA ALA A 75 -14.81 -7.60 -3.78
C ALA A 75 -14.17 -6.79 -2.61
N ASP A 76 -13.21 -5.92 -2.91
CA ASP A 76 -12.60 -5.03 -1.90
C ASP A 76 -13.66 -4.07 -1.33
N LEU A 77 -14.47 -3.48 -2.20
CA LEU A 77 -15.56 -2.59 -1.83
C LEU A 77 -16.56 -3.28 -0.90
N GLN A 78 -16.95 -4.52 -1.20
CA GLN A 78 -17.89 -5.30 -0.40
C GLN A 78 -17.33 -5.65 0.98
N LEU A 79 -16.02 -5.92 1.05
CA LEU A 79 -15.33 -6.17 2.30
C LEU A 79 -15.30 -4.92 3.18
N LEU A 80 -15.01 -3.76 2.59
CA LEU A 80 -14.80 -2.48 3.28
C LEU A 80 -16.09 -1.79 3.70
N ARG A 81 -17.14 -1.87 2.88
CA ARG A 81 -18.39 -1.13 3.09
C ARG A 81 -19.37 -1.87 3.99
N ASP A 82 -20.16 -1.10 4.72
CA ASP A 82 -21.31 -1.55 5.49
C ASP A 82 -22.61 -1.16 4.77
N TYR A 83 -23.12 -2.08 3.94
CA TYR A 83 -24.35 -1.85 3.18
C TYR A 83 -25.60 -1.74 4.07
N GLY A 84 -25.56 -2.26 5.30
CA GLY A 84 -26.69 -2.17 6.24
C GLY A 84 -26.74 -0.85 7.02
N ASN A 85 -25.67 -0.06 6.98
CA ASN A 85 -25.48 1.10 7.84
C ASN A 85 -25.27 2.38 7.03
N ARG A 86 -26.32 2.78 6.29
CA ARG A 86 -26.37 4.08 5.57
C ARG A 86 -25.20 4.31 4.62
N GLY A 87 -24.66 3.22 4.06
CA GLY A 87 -23.56 3.26 3.11
C GLY A 87 -22.18 3.61 3.71
N LYS A 88 -22.03 3.57 5.04
CA LYS A 88 -20.77 3.82 5.75
C LYS A 88 -19.70 2.77 5.46
N MET A 89 -18.45 3.10 5.79
CA MET A 89 -17.34 2.17 5.83
C MET A 89 -17.24 1.48 7.20
N LYS A 90 -16.86 0.20 7.20
CA LYS A 90 -16.69 -0.61 8.41
C LYS A 90 -15.44 -0.16 9.18
N LEU A 91 -15.66 0.33 10.39
CA LEU A 91 -14.61 0.69 11.35
C LEU A 91 -14.63 -0.23 12.57
N ALA A 92 -13.47 -0.41 13.21
CA ALA A 92 -13.36 -1.04 14.52
C ALA A 92 -13.59 0.02 15.60
N THR A 93 -14.49 -0.24 16.55
CA THR A 93 -14.74 0.63 17.69
C THR A 93 -14.22 0.00 18.97
N TYR A 94 -13.74 0.85 19.88
CA TYR A 94 -13.22 0.42 21.18
C TYR A 94 -13.89 1.24 22.29
N PRO A 95 -13.99 0.69 23.52
CA PRO A 95 -14.61 1.37 24.66
C PRO A 95 -13.68 2.44 25.27
N THR A 96 -13.10 3.28 24.42
CA THR A 96 -12.28 4.44 24.79
C THR A 96 -12.83 5.69 24.11
N PRO A 97 -12.63 6.90 24.66
CA PRO A 97 -13.15 8.12 24.04
C PRO A 97 -12.72 8.32 22.58
N ASP A 98 -11.46 8.02 22.24
CA ASP A 98 -10.96 8.07 20.85
C ASP A 98 -11.42 6.84 20.03
N GLY A 99 -11.60 5.68 20.68
CA GLY A 99 -12.09 4.45 20.05
C GLY A 99 -13.54 4.53 19.58
N GLN A 100 -14.33 5.48 20.09
CA GLN A 100 -15.68 5.75 19.59
C GLN A 100 -15.69 6.42 18.22
N LEU A 101 -14.63 7.14 17.85
CA LEU A 101 -14.48 7.74 16.51
C LEU A 101 -14.19 6.68 15.43
N GLY A 102 -13.86 5.46 15.84
CA GLY A 102 -13.56 4.33 14.97
C GLY A 102 -12.14 4.39 14.39
N TYR A 103 -11.52 3.21 14.30
CA TYR A 103 -10.25 3.00 13.61
C TYR A 103 -10.43 2.06 12.42
N PRO A 104 -9.53 2.09 11.43
CA PRO A 104 -9.55 1.10 10.36
C PRO A 104 -9.38 -0.29 10.97
N ARG A 105 -10.11 -1.28 10.42
CA ARG A 105 -9.99 -2.67 10.88
C ARG A 105 -8.63 -3.23 10.48
N THR A 106 -8.13 -4.16 11.29
CA THR A 106 -6.89 -4.90 11.01
C THR A 106 -7.20 -6.37 10.70
N ASP A 107 -6.35 -7.00 9.89
CA ASP A 107 -6.33 -8.45 9.72
C ASP A 107 -5.60 -9.14 10.90
N GLU A 108 -5.48 -10.47 10.84
CA GLU A 108 -4.84 -11.29 11.87
C GLU A 108 -3.36 -10.96 12.07
N ASP A 109 -2.70 -10.45 11.03
CA ASP A 109 -1.29 -10.04 11.04
C ASP A 109 -1.12 -8.57 11.52
N GLY A 110 -2.21 -7.90 11.91
CA GLY A 110 -2.19 -6.51 12.35
C GLY A 110 -2.12 -5.49 11.21
N ASN A 111 -2.34 -5.91 9.96
CA ASN A 111 -2.33 -5.01 8.81
C ASN A 111 -3.71 -4.37 8.63
N LEU A 112 -3.74 -3.06 8.32
CA LEU A 112 -4.99 -2.37 8.01
C LEU A 112 -5.68 -2.99 6.78
N ILE A 113 -6.98 -3.22 6.92
CA ILE A 113 -7.87 -3.68 5.84
C ILE A 113 -8.36 -2.43 5.11
N ILE A 114 -7.71 -2.12 3.99
CA ILE A 114 -7.95 -0.95 3.14
C ILE A 114 -8.00 -1.35 1.67
N GLY A 115 -8.49 -0.45 0.81
CA GLY A 115 -8.70 -0.71 -0.62
C GLY A 115 -7.44 -1.15 -1.36
N ILE A 116 -6.37 -0.36 -1.27
CA ILE A 116 -5.07 -0.70 -1.88
C ILE A 116 -4.06 -1.00 -0.78
N LYS A 117 -3.62 -2.25 -0.70
CA LYS A 117 -2.58 -2.67 0.24
C LYS A 117 -1.19 -2.27 -0.27
N ALA A 118 -0.59 -1.28 0.39
CA ALA A 118 0.82 -0.95 0.16
C ALA A 118 1.72 -1.96 0.86
N THR A 119 2.77 -2.43 0.17
CA THR A 119 3.80 -3.30 0.76
C THR A 119 4.65 -2.56 1.80
N THR A 120 4.87 -1.28 1.59
CA THR A 120 5.55 -0.40 2.56
C THR A 120 4.53 0.39 3.35
N LYS A 121 4.75 0.48 4.67
CA LYS A 121 3.85 1.16 5.60
C LYS A 121 4.61 2.21 6.36
N ASN A 122 3.97 3.35 6.56
CA ASN A 122 4.45 4.34 7.50
C ASN A 122 3.26 4.82 8.36
N VAL A 123 3.56 5.38 9.53
CA VAL A 123 2.51 5.86 10.43
C VAL A 123 1.68 6.97 9.78
N PHE A 124 2.29 7.79 8.91
CA PHE A 124 1.60 8.89 8.25
C PHE A 124 0.52 8.41 7.27
N THR A 125 0.78 7.37 6.47
CA THR A 125 -0.19 6.79 5.53
C THR A 125 -1.38 6.22 6.28
N ASP A 126 -1.14 5.63 7.45
CA ASP A 126 -2.19 5.06 8.29
C ASP A 126 -3.04 6.17 8.93
N THR A 127 -2.42 7.29 9.32
CA THR A 127 -3.15 8.48 9.81
C THR A 127 -4.04 9.09 8.74
N PHE A 128 -3.54 9.28 7.50
CA PHE A 128 -4.35 9.84 6.41
C PHE A 128 -5.50 8.91 6.03
N THR A 129 -5.24 7.60 5.94
CA THR A 129 -6.26 6.59 5.74
C THR A 129 -7.38 6.70 6.79
N THR A 130 -7.01 6.83 8.06
CA THR A 130 -7.96 6.95 9.17
C THR A 130 -8.78 8.23 9.05
N ILE A 131 -8.16 9.36 8.73
CA ILE A 131 -8.86 10.64 8.53
C ILE A 131 -9.89 10.53 7.40
N PHE A 132 -9.52 9.98 6.24
CA PHE A 132 -10.43 9.85 5.10
C PHE A 132 -11.59 8.91 5.36
N LEU A 133 -11.37 7.81 6.10
CA LEU A 133 -12.45 6.91 6.49
C LEU A 133 -13.45 7.57 7.45
N ARG A 134 -12.93 8.34 8.44
CA ARG A 134 -13.78 9.10 9.37
C ARG A 134 -14.58 10.17 8.62
N GLU A 135 -13.96 10.87 7.67
CA GLU A 135 -14.63 11.90 6.87
C GLU A 135 -15.72 11.30 5.97
N HIS A 136 -15.47 10.14 5.34
CA HIS A 136 -16.50 9.43 4.59
C HIS A 136 -17.74 9.13 5.44
N ASN A 137 -17.53 8.58 6.64
CA ASN A 137 -18.63 8.24 7.54
C ASN A 137 -19.37 9.49 8.03
N ARG A 138 -18.65 10.60 8.27
CA ARG A 138 -19.25 11.91 8.62
C ARG A 138 -20.15 12.42 7.50
N LEU A 139 -19.69 12.37 6.25
CA LEU A 139 -20.47 12.78 5.08
C LEU A 139 -21.70 11.89 4.86
N CYS A 140 -21.58 10.57 5.07
CA CYS A 140 -22.73 9.66 5.00
C CYS A 140 -23.81 10.03 6.02
N ASP A 141 -23.43 10.40 7.24
CA ASP A 141 -24.37 10.86 8.26
C ASP A 141 -25.03 12.18 7.87
N GLU A 142 -24.26 13.16 7.43
CA GLU A 142 -24.76 14.47 7.00
C GLU A 142 -25.75 14.35 5.82
N LEU A 143 -25.37 13.59 4.78
CA LEU A 143 -26.21 13.35 3.62
C LEU A 143 -27.48 12.56 3.97
N TYR A 144 -27.40 11.64 4.93
CA TYR A 144 -28.58 10.93 5.41
C TYR A 144 -29.55 11.87 6.12
N GLU A 145 -29.06 12.77 6.98
CA GLU A 145 -29.91 13.73 7.68
C GLU A 145 -30.62 14.70 6.71
N VAL A 146 -29.96 15.12 5.63
CA VAL A 146 -30.52 16.03 4.63
C VAL A 146 -31.55 15.34 3.72
N ASN A 147 -31.35 14.06 3.38
CA ASN A 147 -32.17 13.32 2.42
C ASN A 147 -33.06 12.26 3.09
N LYS A 148 -33.55 12.53 4.31
CA LYS A 148 -34.59 11.73 4.96
C LYS A 148 -35.92 12.00 4.27
N ASP A 149 -36.26 11.18 3.28
CA ASP A 149 -37.64 11.00 2.81
C ASP A 149 -38.46 10.16 3.80
#